data_AF-A0A1Q7YI58-F1
#
_entry.id   AF-A0A1Q7YI58-F1
#
_cell.length_a   1.000
_cell.length_b   1.000
_cell.length_c   1.000
_cell.angle_alpha   90.00
_cell.angle_beta   90.00
_cell.angle_gamma   90.00
#
_symmetry.space_group_name_H-M   'P 1'
#
loop_
_entity.id
_entity.type
_entity.pdbx_description
1 polymer ?
#
loop_
_entity_poly.entity_id
_entity_poly.type
_entity_poly.pdbx_seq_one_letter_code
_entity_poly.pdbx_strand_id
1 'polypeptide(L)'
;MGYLLSVAIETPVLIIGLSKTFSFKQRLFAGLWLTACTYPVVVLVLPILFAYSMRSIYLLVAETFAPAAECALFWLAFHKKMESSLKTILRNFAVITLANLLSFGAGEILNATRWFGLF
;
A
#
# COMPACT_ATOMS: atom_id res chain seq x y z
N MET A 1 -7.47 -6.01 12.66
CA MET A 1 -7.73 -4.56 12.83
C MET A 1 -6.82 -3.66 11.97
N GLY A 2 -5.95 -4.20 11.09
CA GLY A 2 -5.01 -3.38 10.30
C GLY A 2 -5.56 -2.81 8.99
N TYR A 3 -6.46 -3.51 8.29
CA TYR A 3 -6.91 -3.10 6.95
C TYR A 3 -7.56 -1.71 6.90
N LEU A 4 -8.55 -1.43 7.77
CA LEU A 4 -9.24 -0.14 7.77
C LEU A 4 -8.30 1.01 8.15
N LEU A 5 -7.33 0.75 9.01
CA LEU A 5 -6.32 1.74 9.38
C LEU A 5 -5.37 2.02 8.20
N SER A 6 -4.90 0.97 7.52
CA SER A 6 -4.08 1.12 6.31
C SER A 6 -4.81 1.93 5.24
N VAL A 7 -6.08 1.60 4.96
CA VAL A 7 -6.91 2.35 4.02
C VAL A 7 -7.10 3.81 4.48
N ALA A 8 -7.31 4.04 5.79
CA ALA A 8 -7.47 5.39 6.34
C ALA A 8 -6.20 6.25 6.23
N ILE A 9 -5.01 5.63 6.23
CA ILE A 9 -3.72 6.32 6.07
C ILE A 9 -3.36 6.51 4.59
N GLU A 10 -3.58 5.49 3.77
CA GLU A 10 -3.21 5.50 2.35
C GLU A 10 -4.13 6.40 1.53
N THR A 11 -5.43 6.36 1.80
CA THR A 11 -6.45 7.08 1.03
C THR A 11 -6.20 8.60 0.99
N PRO A 12 -5.93 9.31 2.10
CA PRO A 12 -5.58 10.72 2.07
C PRO A 12 -4.34 11.02 1.22
N VAL A 13 -3.30 10.20 1.33
CA VAL A 13 -2.05 10.35 0.56
C VAL A 13 -2.33 10.22 -0.94
N LEU A 14 -3.14 9.24 -1.34
CA LEU A 14 -3.56 9.04 -2.72
C LEU A 14 -4.46 10.17 -3.22
N ILE A 15 -5.40 10.65 -2.40
CA ILE A 15 -6.29 11.75 -2.73
C ILE A 15 -5.50 13.03 -2.99
N ILE A 16 -4.46 13.32 -2.20
CA ILE A 16 -3.67 14.54 -2.34
C ILE A 16 -2.59 14.39 -3.43
N GLY A 17 -1.91 13.25 -3.48
CA GLY A 17 -0.71 13.05 -4.29
C GLY A 17 -0.97 12.67 -5.75
N LEU A 18 -2.03 11.88 -6.04
CA LEU A 18 -2.31 11.41 -7.39
C LEU A 18 -2.63 12.55 -8.36
N SER A 19 -2.27 12.35 -9.62
CA SER A 19 -2.52 13.33 -10.70
C SER A 19 -4.00 13.75 -10.80
N LYS A 20 -4.23 15.03 -11.17
CA LYS A 20 -5.56 15.63 -11.41
C LYS A 20 -6.41 14.88 -12.45
N THR A 21 -5.79 14.01 -13.24
CA THR A 21 -6.45 13.12 -14.21
C THR A 21 -7.46 12.16 -13.58
N PHE A 22 -7.27 11.81 -12.29
CA PHE A 22 -8.18 10.90 -11.57
C PHE A 22 -9.22 11.66 -10.77
N SER A 23 -10.50 11.28 -10.94
CA SER A 23 -11.60 11.81 -10.12
C SER A 23 -11.47 11.35 -8.66
N PHE A 24 -12.06 12.11 -7.74
CA PHE A 24 -12.05 11.80 -6.30
C PHE A 24 -12.52 10.38 -5.99
N LYS A 25 -13.60 9.92 -6.62
CA LYS A 25 -14.13 8.56 -6.46
C LYS A 25 -13.13 7.49 -6.89
N GLN A 26 -12.37 7.73 -7.96
CA GLN A 26 -11.35 6.78 -8.44
C GLN A 26 -10.14 6.73 -7.50
N ARG A 27 -9.74 7.86 -6.91
CA ARG A 27 -8.65 7.89 -5.92
C ARG A 27 -9.03 7.14 -4.64
N LEU A 28 -10.26 7.33 -4.17
CA LEU A 28 -10.82 6.61 -3.03
C LEU A 28 -10.92 5.11 -3.31
N PHE A 29 -11.47 4.74 -4.47
CA PHE A 29 -11.57 3.34 -4.88
C PHE A 29 -10.19 2.71 -5.03
N ALA A 30 -9.21 3.43 -5.60
CA ALA A 30 -7.84 2.94 -5.73
C ALA A 30 -7.24 2.62 -4.35
N GLY A 31 -7.34 3.53 -3.38
CA GLY A 31 -6.87 3.25 -2.02
C GLY A 31 -7.52 2.01 -1.43
N LEU A 32 -8.85 1.92 -1.44
CA LEU A 32 -9.54 0.77 -0.86
C LEU A 32 -9.26 -0.56 -1.58
N TRP A 33 -9.25 -0.54 -2.91
CA TRP A 33 -9.09 -1.73 -3.75
C TRP A 33 -7.66 -2.26 -3.77
N LEU A 34 -6.66 -1.38 -3.87
CA LEU A 34 -5.26 -1.78 -3.92
C LEU A 34 -4.87 -2.51 -2.62
N THR A 35 -5.16 -1.88 -1.47
CA THR A 35 -4.93 -2.49 -0.16
C THR A 35 -5.73 -3.79 0.00
N ALA A 36 -6.93 -3.90 -0.58
CA ALA A 36 -7.74 -5.12 -0.50
C ALA A 36 -7.08 -6.31 -1.22
N CYS A 37 -6.37 -6.05 -2.30
CA CYS A 37 -5.65 -7.07 -3.05
C CYS A 37 -4.32 -7.47 -2.38
N THR A 38 -3.61 -6.51 -1.78
CA THR A 38 -2.26 -6.73 -1.22
C THR A 38 -2.26 -7.19 0.23
N TYR A 39 -3.21 -6.71 1.04
CA TYR A 39 -3.29 -7.00 2.47
C TYR A 39 -3.42 -8.50 2.79
N PRO A 40 -4.27 -9.30 2.12
CA PRO A 40 -4.35 -10.74 2.39
C PRO A 40 -3.03 -11.46 2.13
N VAL A 41 -2.27 -11.04 1.12
CA VAL A 41 -0.96 -11.63 0.82
C VAL A 41 0.03 -11.30 1.94
N VAL A 42 0.07 -10.03 2.36
CA VAL A 42 1.00 -9.59 3.41
C VAL A 42 0.66 -10.20 4.77
N VAL A 43 -0.62 -10.39 5.09
CA VAL A 43 -1.05 -10.86 6.42
C VAL A 43 -1.22 -12.37 6.51
N LEU A 44 -1.57 -13.05 5.42
CA LEU A 44 -1.80 -14.50 5.44
C LEU A 44 -0.67 -15.26 4.78
N VAL A 45 -0.21 -14.82 3.60
CA VAL A 45 0.74 -15.59 2.79
C VAL A 45 2.17 -15.38 3.27
N LEU A 46 2.62 -14.14 3.42
CA LEU A 46 3.99 -13.83 3.83
C LEU A 46 4.37 -14.41 5.20
N PRO A 47 3.53 -14.35 6.26
CA PRO A 47 3.90 -14.92 7.55
C PRO A 47 4.05 -16.44 7.51
N ILE A 48 3.26 -17.13 6.67
CA ILE A 48 3.38 -18.58 6.49
C ILE A 48 4.68 -18.92 5.74
N LEU A 49 5.00 -18.19 4.67
CA LEU A 49 6.22 -18.42 3.89
C LEU A 49 7.50 -18.12 4.70
N PHE A 50 7.45 -17.13 5.58
CA PHE A 50 8.59 -16.69 6.39
C PHE A 50 8.51 -17.15 7.85
N ALA A 51 7.67 -18.15 8.16
CA ALA A 51 7.43 -18.62 9.53
C ALA A 51 8.72 -19.05 10.28
N TYR A 52 9.70 -19.57 9.55
CA TYR A 52 10.99 -20.02 10.09
C TYR A 52 12.14 -19.01 9.89
N SER A 53 11.83 -17.82 9.39
CA SER A 53 12.81 -16.76 9.10
C SER A 53 12.79 -15.66 10.17
N MET A 54 13.82 -14.84 10.20
CA MET A 54 13.86 -13.65 11.05
C MET A 54 12.75 -12.67 10.66
N ARG A 55 12.05 -12.09 11.65
CA ARG A 55 10.98 -11.11 11.43
C ARG A 55 11.40 -9.97 10.50
N SER A 56 12.65 -9.50 10.57
CA SER A 56 13.16 -8.43 9.72
C SER A 56 13.15 -8.78 8.23
N ILE A 57 13.35 -10.06 7.86
CA ILE A 57 13.28 -10.51 6.46
C ILE A 57 11.83 -10.45 5.98
N TYR A 58 10.89 -10.91 6.81
CA TYR A 58 9.47 -10.78 6.54
C TYR A 58 9.06 -9.31 6.32
N LEU A 59 9.49 -8.40 7.22
CA LEU A 59 9.16 -6.98 7.12
C LEU A 59 9.75 -6.36 5.85
N LEU A 60 11.02 -6.63 5.54
CA LEU A 60 11.68 -6.13 4.32
C LEU A 60 10.96 -6.61 3.05
N VAL A 61 10.53 -7.87 3.03
CA VAL A 61 9.77 -8.42 1.90
C VAL A 61 8.39 -7.79 1.82
N ALA A 62 7.70 -7.57 2.94
CA ALA A 62 6.40 -6.92 2.96
C ALA A 62 6.48 -5.45 2.49
N GLU A 63 7.47 -4.69 2.97
CA GLU A 63 7.74 -3.29 2.61
C GLU A 63 8.08 -3.09 1.14
N THR A 64 8.63 -4.12 0.49
CA THR A 64 8.96 -4.07 -0.95
C THR A 64 7.83 -4.63 -1.81
N PHE A 65 7.22 -5.74 -1.38
CA PHE A 65 6.13 -6.40 -2.10
C PHE A 65 4.88 -5.53 -2.20
N ALA A 66 4.41 -4.97 -1.08
CA ALA A 66 3.16 -4.20 -1.05
C ALA A 66 3.18 -3.01 -2.04
N PRO A 67 4.14 -2.07 -1.98
CA PRO A 67 4.16 -0.96 -2.94
C PRO A 67 4.41 -1.41 -4.39
N ALA A 68 5.20 -2.47 -4.61
CA ALA A 68 5.42 -2.99 -5.95
C ALA A 68 4.13 -3.58 -6.56
N ALA A 69 3.41 -4.39 -5.78
CA ALA A 69 2.14 -4.98 -6.17
C ALA A 69 1.07 -3.89 -6.39
N GLU A 70 0.98 -2.89 -5.51
CA GLU A 70 0.01 -1.81 -5.66
C GLU A 70 0.32 -0.91 -6.86
N CYS A 71 1.58 -0.61 -7.14
CA CYS A 71 1.96 0.11 -8.36
C CYS A 71 1.57 -0.68 -9.61
N ALA A 72 1.82 -2.00 -9.63
CA ALA A 72 1.45 -2.87 -10.74
C ALA A 72 -0.08 -2.94 -10.93
N LEU A 73 -0.84 -3.14 -9.86
CA LEU A 73 -2.30 -3.18 -9.89
C LEU A 73 -2.89 -1.83 -10.31
N PHE A 74 -2.35 -0.72 -9.80
CA PHE A 74 -2.78 0.62 -10.19
C PHE A 74 -2.53 0.86 -11.68
N TRP A 75 -1.35 0.49 -12.17
CA TRP A 75 -1.04 0.59 -13.59
C TRP A 75 -2.00 -0.27 -14.42
N LEU A 76 -2.23 -1.53 -14.06
CA LEU A 76 -3.16 -2.40 -14.78
C LEU A 76 -4.58 -1.82 -14.83
N ALA A 77 -5.07 -1.29 -13.71
CA ALA A 77 -6.41 -0.71 -13.61
C ALA A 77 -6.56 0.64 -14.35
N PHE A 78 -5.50 1.45 -14.41
CA PHE A 78 -5.60 2.85 -14.82
C PHE A 78 -4.68 3.27 -15.98
N HIS A 79 -3.89 2.36 -16.57
CA HIS A 79 -2.94 2.68 -17.65
C HIS A 79 -3.56 3.47 -18.81
N LYS A 80 -4.80 3.14 -19.22
CA LYS A 80 -5.51 3.84 -20.31
C LYS A 80 -5.83 5.29 -20.01
N LYS A 81 -5.97 5.66 -18.74
CA LYS A 81 -6.23 7.03 -18.28
C LYS A 81 -4.96 7.76 -17.87
N MET A 82 -3.83 7.06 -17.75
CA MET A 82 -2.56 7.71 -17.44
C MET A 82 -2.11 8.50 -18.66
N GLU A 83 -1.79 9.77 -18.41
CA GLU A 83 -1.16 10.64 -19.38
C GLU A 83 0.15 9.98 -19.88
N SER A 84 0.48 10.12 -21.16
CA SER A 84 1.66 9.48 -21.76
C SER A 84 3.01 9.99 -21.21
N SER A 85 2.99 10.98 -20.31
CA SER A 85 4.19 11.54 -19.69
C SER A 85 4.73 10.63 -18.60
N LEU A 86 5.95 10.11 -18.81
CA LEU A 86 6.69 9.32 -17.81
C LEU A 86 6.79 10.02 -16.45
N LYS A 87 6.86 11.36 -16.42
CA LYS A 87 6.91 12.13 -15.17
C LYS A 87 5.63 11.95 -14.34
N THR A 88 4.46 11.97 -14.99
CA THR A 88 3.17 11.77 -14.33
C THR A 88 3.03 10.34 -13.82
N ILE A 89 3.52 9.36 -14.58
CA ILE A 89 3.56 7.94 -14.19
C ILE A 89 4.43 7.72 -12.95
N LEU A 90 5.68 8.19 -13.00
CA LEU A 90 6.63 8.07 -11.88
C LEU A 90 6.13 8.79 -10.63
N ARG A 91 5.52 9.96 -10.78
CA ARG A 91 4.89 10.66 -9.66
C ARG A 91 3.78 9.82 -9.01
N ASN A 92 2.88 9.22 -9.80
CA ASN A 92 1.79 8.40 -9.24
C ASN A 92 2.35 7.19 -8.50
N PHE A 93 3.36 6.51 -9.05
CA PHE A 93 4.01 5.38 -8.37
C PHE A 93 4.72 5.81 -7.09
N ALA A 94 5.44 6.94 -7.11
CA ALA A 94 6.07 7.47 -5.90
C ALA A 94 5.05 7.78 -4.80
N VAL A 95 3.88 8.31 -5.17
CA VAL A 95 2.78 8.58 -4.23
C VAL A 95 2.21 7.28 -3.66
N ILE A 96 1.99 6.26 -4.48
CA ILE A 96 1.50 4.95 -4.02
C ILE A 96 2.50 4.30 -3.07
N THR A 97 3.78 4.31 -3.43
CA THR A 97 4.85 3.78 -2.58
C THR A 97 4.93 4.54 -1.25
N LEU A 98 4.84 5.87 -1.27
CA LEU A 98 4.84 6.68 -0.06
C LEU A 98 3.64 6.35 0.83
N ALA A 99 2.45 6.19 0.26
CA ALA A 99 1.25 5.82 0.99
C ALA A 99 1.43 4.47 1.72
N ASN A 100 1.98 3.47 1.01
CA ASN A 100 2.27 2.14 1.56
C ASN A 100 3.28 2.19 2.70
N LEU A 101 4.39 2.91 2.52
CA LEU A 101 5.42 3.04 3.55
C LEU A 101 4.90 3.75 4.80
N LEU A 102 4.06 4.78 4.64
CA LEU A 102 3.42 5.47 5.77
C LEU A 102 2.45 4.56 6.52
N SER A 103 1.66 3.78 5.80
CA SER A 103 0.73 2.79 6.34
C SER A 103 1.46 1.69 7.11
N PHE A 104 2.54 1.14 6.54
CA PHE A 104 3.36 0.12 7.17
C PHE A 104 4.08 0.65 8.42
N GLY A 105 4.70 1.83 8.32
CA GLY A 105 5.38 2.48 9.44
C GLY A 105 4.42 2.79 10.60
N ALA A 106 3.21 3.26 10.30
CA ALA A 106 2.17 3.45 11.31
C ALA A 106 1.73 2.13 11.95
N GLY A 107 1.61 1.07 11.16
CA GLY A 107 1.35 -0.29 11.64
C GLY A 107 2.42 -0.79 12.61
N GLU A 108 3.70 -0.61 12.29
CA GLU A 108 4.81 -1.02 13.16
C GLU A 108 4.90 -0.19 14.44
N ILE A 109 4.65 1.12 14.40
CA ILE A 109 4.57 1.97 15.61
C ILE A 109 3.46 1.49 16.54
N LEU A 110 2.29 1.15 15.99
CA LEU A 110 1.15 0.64 16.78
C LEU A 110 1.41 -0.75 17.35
N ASN A 111 2.14 -1.59 16.61
CA ASN A 111 2.59 -2.89 17.10
C ASN A 111 3.63 -2.74 18.23
N ALA A 112 4.61 -1.84 18.07
CA ALA A 112 5.64 -1.56 19.06
C ALA A 112 5.07 -0.98 20.36
N THR A 113 3.98 -0.20 20.27
CA THR A 113 3.28 0.38 21.44
C THR A 113 2.30 -0.58 22.11
N ARG A 114 2.23 -1.86 21.69
CA ARG A 114 1.34 -2.91 22.24
C ARG A 114 -0.15 -2.55 22.24
N TRP A 115 -0.58 -1.59 21.42
CA TRP A 115 -1.99 -1.14 21.40
C TRP A 115 -2.93 -2.28 20.99
N PHE A 116 -2.48 -3.20 20.15
CA PHE A 116 -3.15 -4.48 19.92
C PHE A 116 -2.22 -5.62 20.29
N GLY A 117 -2.25 -6.02 21.55
CA GLY A 117 -1.50 -7.15 22.11
C GLY A 117 -1.87 -8.50 21.47
N LEU A 118 -1.33 -8.75 20.27
CA LEU A 118 -1.31 -10.04 19.60
C LEU A 118 0.05 -10.26 18.95
N PHE A 119 1.05 -10.49 19.81
CA PHE A 119 2.12 -11.49 19.63
C PHE A 119 2.51 -11.99 21.02
#